data_AF-A0A163YD27-F1
#
_entry.id   AF-A0A163YD27-F1
#
_cell.length_a   1.000
_cell.length_b   1.000
_cell.length_c   1.000
_cell.angle_alpha   90.00
_cell.angle_beta   90.00
_cell.angle_gamma   90.00
#
_symmetry.space_group_name_H-M   'P 1'
#
loop_
_entity.id
_entity.type
_entity.pdbx_description
1 polymer ?
#
loop_
_entity_poly.entity_id
_entity_poly.type
_entity_poly.pdbx_seq_one_letter_code
_entity_poly.pdbx_strand_id
1 'polypeptide(L)'
;MIGSWRRPVAASLVACLLAAGCGPQLSKEQRLSNQQGIPSNQGQAANRLKSEEINGKTTTIGLNGGFIRMLPQGRVEMTIPTVTIGGTAYVVGSDFAKIVGFRSNWDQARGVFQLGEHDASYELKPGQTSALRDDETVTLKEAPVLFNSQIHIPVSALNLVFAKDLSFEIKEQAAVAQATDWAVSGAIDGPLEASTGAELDFGDDPKDPFQTTGGASAMRLERDPLLEASDAVEAMKGLDGFSGKDDIAVPVLRQVDMNALLTRATRYVGVNYSFGAAPYSTSGKFDCSTYTQYVFAKSGITLNRTARAQAKQGTTVDRKQLRKGDLLFFYVPGKFRSQKTVGHVGIYLGNQRMIHSAPEPKDGVQITHINNAYWKQTFLAAKRVSS
;
A
#
# COMPACT_ATOMS: atom_id res chain seq x y z
N MET A 1 0.41 63.00 12.09
CA MET A 1 1.01 61.85 11.38
C MET A 1 2.04 61.25 12.33
N ILE A 2 1.59 60.38 13.25
CA ILE A 2 1.59 58.89 13.18
C ILE A 2 3.03 58.38 13.07
N GLY A 3 3.60 57.60 13.98
CA GLY A 3 3.06 56.85 15.11
C GLY A 3 3.94 55.61 15.27
N SER A 4 4.88 55.64 16.23
CA SER A 4 5.81 54.55 16.55
C SER A 4 5.38 53.84 17.82
N TRP A 5 5.07 52.54 17.76
CA TRP A 5 4.87 51.73 18.96
C TRP A 5 5.63 50.41 18.84
N ARG A 6 6.67 50.28 19.69
CA ARG A 6 7.17 49.03 20.25
C ARG A 6 7.05 49.17 21.76
N ARG A 7 6.55 48.14 22.46
CA ARG A 7 6.99 47.69 23.81
C ARG A 7 6.15 46.49 24.31
N PRO A 8 6.56 45.78 25.38
CA PRO A 8 6.66 44.32 25.40
C PRO A 8 5.85 43.62 26.53
N VAL A 9 6.16 42.32 26.67
CA VAL A 9 5.82 41.27 27.65
C VAL A 9 5.77 41.68 29.14
N ALA A 10 4.80 41.17 29.92
CA ALA A 10 4.99 40.24 31.08
C ALA A 10 3.73 40.00 31.97
N ALA A 11 3.52 38.71 32.33
CA ALA A 11 3.12 38.09 33.62
C ALA A 11 1.92 38.67 34.44
N SER A 12 1.11 37.97 35.26
CA SER A 12 1.00 36.58 35.75
C SER A 12 -0.25 36.47 36.67
N LEU A 13 -0.76 35.24 36.83
CA LEU A 13 -1.33 34.61 38.05
C LEU A 13 -2.63 35.14 38.75
N VAL A 14 -3.68 34.31 38.65
CA VAL A 14 -4.48 33.61 39.71
C VAL A 14 -5.06 34.38 40.91
N ALA A 15 -6.40 34.27 41.12
CA ALA A 15 -7.04 33.78 42.36
C ALA A 15 -8.59 33.64 42.25
N CYS A 16 -9.11 32.53 42.78
CA CYS A 16 -10.53 32.19 43.00
C CYS A 16 -11.27 33.15 43.96
N LEU A 17 -12.60 33.27 43.83
CA LEU A 17 -13.55 33.04 44.95
C LEU A 17 -15.04 33.06 44.49
N LEU A 18 -15.79 32.11 45.07
CA LEU A 18 -17.22 31.87 44.96
C LEU A 18 -18.06 32.95 45.68
N ALA A 19 -19.24 33.27 45.15
CA ALA A 19 -20.41 33.64 45.95
C ALA A 19 -21.71 33.40 45.17
N ALA A 20 -22.73 32.93 45.89
CA ALA A 20 -23.99 32.36 45.42
C ALA A 20 -25.18 33.33 45.54
N GLY A 21 -26.31 32.96 44.89
CA GLY A 21 -27.67 33.48 45.13
C GLY A 21 -28.14 34.46 44.04
N CYS A 22 -29.37 34.46 43.53
CA CYS A 22 -30.62 33.82 43.95
C CYS A 22 -31.62 33.85 42.76
N GLY A 23 -32.40 32.78 42.53
CA GLY A 23 -33.47 32.73 41.54
C GLY A 23 -34.54 31.68 41.96
N PRO A 24 -35.85 31.93 41.76
CA PRO A 24 -36.91 31.30 42.55
C PRO A 24 -37.09 29.80 42.28
N GLN A 25 -37.30 29.05 43.36
CA GLN A 25 -37.62 27.62 43.37
C GLN A 25 -39.05 27.36 42.90
N LEU A 26 -39.21 26.65 41.78
CA LEU A 26 -40.49 26.07 41.34
C LEU A 26 -40.86 24.88 42.25
N SER A 27 -42.15 24.76 42.59
CA SER A 27 -42.68 23.73 43.50
C SER A 27 -42.65 22.31 42.87
N LYS A 28 -42.61 21.27 43.72
CA LYS A 28 -42.45 19.86 43.33
C LYS A 28 -43.51 19.36 42.34
N GLU A 29 -44.71 19.94 42.35
CA GLU A 29 -45.82 19.53 41.46
C GLU A 29 -45.66 20.06 40.03
N GLN A 30 -44.97 21.19 39.82
CA GLN A 30 -44.66 21.71 38.48
C GLN A 30 -43.45 21.00 37.81
N ARG A 31 -42.66 20.23 38.57
CA ARG A 31 -41.59 19.37 38.00
C ARG A 31 -42.12 18.04 37.45
N LEU A 32 -43.28 17.58 37.90
CA LEU A 32 -43.85 16.28 37.53
C LEU A 32 -44.74 16.34 36.29
N SER A 33 -45.26 17.51 35.90
CA SER A 33 -46.07 17.66 34.68
C SER A 33 -45.27 17.96 33.40
N ASN A 34 -43.96 18.23 33.50
CA ASN A 34 -43.11 18.55 32.35
C ASN A 34 -42.17 17.38 31.93
N GLN A 35 -42.46 16.16 32.39
CA GLN A 35 -41.75 14.92 32.01
C GLN A 35 -42.53 14.06 31.01
N GLN A 36 -43.38 14.65 30.17
CA GLN A 36 -43.91 13.97 29.00
C GLN A 36 -43.26 14.52 27.74
N GLY A 37 -42.29 13.79 27.20
CA GLY A 37 -41.86 13.97 25.81
C GLY A 37 -40.36 14.05 25.50
N ILE A 38 -39.44 13.58 26.34
CA ILE A 38 -38.06 13.32 25.89
C ILE A 38 -37.92 11.81 25.68
N PRO A 39 -37.74 11.31 24.44
CA PRO A 39 -37.48 9.89 24.20
C PRO A 39 -36.23 9.49 24.98
N SER A 40 -36.31 8.42 25.75
CA SER A 40 -35.16 7.92 26.49
C SER A 40 -34.03 7.54 25.52
N ASN A 41 -32.82 8.06 25.77
CA ASN A 41 -31.60 7.67 25.03
C ASN A 41 -31.35 6.15 25.09
N GLN A 42 -31.94 5.44 26.06
CA GLN A 42 -31.86 3.99 26.19
C GLN A 42 -32.67 3.25 25.11
N GLY A 43 -33.83 3.77 24.68
CA GLY A 43 -34.61 3.16 23.59
C GLY A 43 -33.95 3.34 22.22
N GLN A 44 -33.32 4.50 21.98
CA GLN A 44 -32.53 4.76 20.77
C GLN A 44 -31.24 3.94 20.76
N ALA A 45 -30.55 3.79 21.89
CA ALA A 45 -29.37 2.94 22.00
C ALA A 45 -29.70 1.44 21.82
N ALA A 46 -30.81 0.95 22.39
CA ALA A 46 -31.24 -0.43 22.22
C ALA A 46 -31.70 -0.73 20.78
N ASN A 47 -32.39 0.21 20.12
CA ASN A 47 -32.72 0.09 18.70
C ASN A 47 -31.49 0.23 17.79
N ARG A 48 -30.51 1.05 18.18
CA ARG A 48 -29.22 1.15 17.49
C ARG A 48 -28.41 -0.14 17.61
N LEU A 49 -28.35 -0.75 18.79
CA LEU A 49 -27.67 -2.03 18.98
C LEU A 49 -28.38 -3.16 18.23
N LYS A 50 -29.72 -3.25 18.29
CA LYS A 50 -30.49 -4.23 17.50
C LYS A 50 -30.35 -4.01 15.99
N SER A 51 -30.32 -2.76 15.52
CA SER A 51 -30.10 -2.46 14.10
C SER A 51 -28.65 -2.67 13.69
N GLU A 52 -27.65 -2.44 14.53
CA GLU A 52 -26.24 -2.80 14.27
C GLU A 52 -26.02 -4.33 14.30
N GLU A 53 -26.82 -5.07 15.05
CA GLU A 53 -26.80 -6.54 15.12
C GLU A 53 -27.47 -7.18 13.89
N ILE A 54 -28.55 -6.57 13.37
CA ILE A 54 -29.29 -7.03 12.18
C ILE A 54 -28.64 -6.51 10.88
N ASN A 55 -28.23 -5.24 10.87
CA ASN A 55 -27.72 -4.56 9.68
C ASN A 55 -26.21 -4.36 9.69
N GLY A 56 -25.49 -4.64 10.77
CA GLY A 56 -24.05 -4.44 10.81
C GLY A 56 -23.61 -3.01 11.11
N LYS A 57 -22.38 -2.86 11.63
CA LYS A 57 -21.78 -1.55 11.91
C LYS A 57 -21.47 -0.83 10.60
N THR A 58 -21.99 0.38 10.46
CA THR A 58 -21.78 1.24 9.27
C THR A 58 -20.78 2.35 9.59
N THR A 59 -19.80 2.57 8.71
CA THR A 59 -18.82 3.65 8.78
C THR A 59 -18.88 4.48 7.51
N THR A 60 -19.21 5.76 7.61
CA THR A 60 -19.22 6.69 6.47
C THR A 60 -17.79 7.14 6.13
N ILE A 61 -17.45 7.17 4.85
CA ILE A 61 -16.14 7.50 4.30
C ILE A 61 -16.32 8.39 3.07
N GLY A 62 -15.43 9.38 2.93
CA GLY A 62 -15.43 10.30 1.79
C GLY A 62 -16.37 11.48 1.97
N LEU A 63 -16.29 12.44 1.05
CA LEU A 63 -17.07 13.69 1.14
C LEU A 63 -18.49 13.50 0.62
N ASN A 64 -18.73 12.48 -0.20
CA ASN A 64 -20.01 12.22 -0.85
C ASN A 64 -20.88 11.18 -0.14
N GLY A 65 -20.54 10.82 1.11
CA GLY A 65 -21.36 9.91 1.93
C GLY A 65 -21.23 8.43 1.57
N GLY A 66 -20.10 8.00 1.02
CA GLY A 66 -19.81 6.58 0.86
C GLY A 66 -19.73 5.88 2.19
N PHE A 67 -19.90 4.57 2.23
CA PHE A 67 -19.89 3.85 3.50
C PHE A 67 -19.41 2.41 3.38
N ILE A 68 -18.91 1.90 4.50
CA ILE A 68 -18.57 0.51 4.71
C ILE A 68 -19.54 -0.05 5.72
N ARG A 69 -20.16 -1.18 5.40
CA ARG A 69 -21.11 -1.88 6.25
C ARG A 69 -20.59 -3.29 6.52
N MET A 70 -20.34 -3.57 7.80
CA MET A 70 -19.88 -4.88 8.27
C MET A 70 -21.06 -5.85 8.36
N LEU A 71 -21.20 -6.76 7.42
CA LEU A 71 -22.27 -7.74 7.40
C LEU A 71 -21.94 -8.96 8.28
N PRO A 72 -22.94 -9.79 8.63
CA PRO A 72 -22.71 -11.05 9.34
C PRO A 72 -21.70 -11.96 8.62
N GLN A 73 -21.08 -12.89 9.37
CA GLN A 73 -20.07 -13.84 8.87
C GLN A 73 -18.80 -13.16 8.32
N GLY A 74 -18.51 -11.93 8.75
CA GLY A 74 -17.28 -11.21 8.38
C GLY A 74 -17.30 -10.63 6.95
N ARG A 75 -18.46 -10.63 6.28
CA ARG A 75 -18.62 -10.00 4.97
C ARG A 75 -18.59 -8.49 5.10
N VAL A 76 -18.10 -7.80 4.07
CA VAL A 76 -18.03 -6.34 4.02
C VAL A 76 -18.73 -5.86 2.77
N GLU A 77 -19.68 -4.96 2.92
CA GLU A 77 -20.32 -4.23 1.83
C GLU A 77 -19.74 -2.81 1.79
N MET A 78 -19.30 -2.38 0.61
CA MET A 78 -18.72 -1.06 0.38
C MET A 78 -19.56 -0.32 -0.64
N THR A 79 -20.15 0.81 -0.25
CA THR A 79 -20.98 1.64 -1.13
C THR A 79 -20.24 2.90 -1.50
N ILE A 80 -20.04 3.11 -2.80
CA ILE A 80 -19.31 4.23 -3.38
C ILE A 80 -20.31 5.10 -4.14
N PRO A 81 -20.57 6.35 -3.70
CA PRO A 81 -21.47 7.27 -4.38
C PRO A 81 -20.97 7.60 -5.77
N THR A 82 -21.91 7.78 -6.70
CA THR A 82 -21.61 8.21 -8.07
C THR A 82 -22.04 9.65 -8.30
N VAL A 83 -21.39 10.30 -9.26
CA VAL A 83 -21.75 11.61 -9.79
C VAL A 83 -21.85 11.52 -11.31
N THR A 84 -22.82 12.21 -11.90
CA THR A 84 -22.97 12.27 -13.36
C THR A 84 -22.27 13.49 -13.93
N ILE A 85 -21.34 13.27 -14.86
CA ILE A 85 -20.61 14.33 -15.57
C ILE A 85 -20.81 14.07 -17.07
N GLY A 86 -21.42 15.01 -17.78
CA GLY A 86 -21.65 14.89 -19.23
C GLY A 86 -22.49 13.67 -19.63
N GLY A 87 -23.38 13.19 -18.76
CA GLY A 87 -24.22 12.00 -19.00
C GLY A 87 -23.56 10.67 -18.62
N THR A 88 -22.28 10.67 -18.23
CA THR A 88 -21.57 9.47 -17.76
C THR A 88 -21.49 9.46 -16.24
N ALA A 89 -21.71 8.28 -15.63
CA ALA A 89 -21.58 8.10 -14.18
C ALA A 89 -20.11 7.84 -13.79
N TYR A 90 -19.65 8.53 -12.75
CA TYR A 90 -18.29 8.45 -12.22
C TYR A 90 -18.30 8.25 -10.70
N VAL A 91 -17.23 7.66 -10.18
CA VAL A 91 -16.89 7.70 -8.74
C VAL A 91 -15.71 8.64 -8.52
N VAL A 92 -15.68 9.34 -7.38
CA VAL A 92 -14.51 10.14 -7.00
C VAL A 92 -13.37 9.19 -6.63
N GLY A 93 -12.26 9.26 -7.34
CA GLY A 93 -11.15 8.31 -7.24
C GLY A 93 -10.51 8.23 -5.85
N SER A 94 -10.41 9.36 -5.13
CA SER A 94 -9.90 9.38 -3.75
C SER A 94 -10.86 8.73 -2.75
N ASP A 95 -12.16 8.89 -2.95
CA ASP A 95 -13.17 8.29 -2.08
C ASP A 95 -13.27 6.79 -2.36
N PHE A 96 -13.27 6.41 -3.64
CA PHE A 96 -13.10 5.04 -4.09
C PHE A 96 -11.91 4.39 -3.39
N ALA A 97 -10.71 4.99 -3.49
CA ALA A 97 -9.50 4.45 -2.89
C ALA A 97 -9.64 4.18 -1.38
N LYS A 98 -10.13 5.18 -0.63
CA LYS A 98 -10.33 5.08 0.82
C LYS A 98 -11.32 3.98 1.17
N ILE A 99 -12.46 3.93 0.48
CA ILE A 99 -13.53 2.95 0.74
C ILE A 99 -13.02 1.53 0.49
N VAL A 100 -12.30 1.30 -0.62
CA VAL A 100 -11.76 -0.02 -0.94
C VAL A 100 -10.41 -0.32 -0.28
N GLY A 101 -9.97 0.53 0.66
CA GLY A 101 -8.73 0.35 1.42
C GLY A 101 -7.43 0.58 0.65
N PHE A 102 -7.48 1.05 -0.60
CA PHE A 102 -6.30 1.43 -1.36
C PHE A 102 -5.66 2.72 -0.82
N ARG A 103 -4.34 2.83 -1.01
CA ARG A 103 -3.65 4.12 -1.10
C ARG A 103 -3.92 4.73 -2.47
N SER A 104 -3.87 6.05 -2.55
CA SER A 104 -3.95 6.77 -3.82
C SER A 104 -2.92 7.89 -3.86
N ASN A 105 -2.44 8.21 -5.06
CA ASN A 105 -1.55 9.32 -5.31
C ASN A 105 -1.90 9.97 -6.66
N TRP A 106 -1.79 11.30 -6.72
CA TRP A 106 -1.81 12.04 -7.98
C TRP A 106 -0.37 12.39 -8.33
N ASP A 107 0.21 11.67 -9.29
CA ASP A 107 1.49 12.01 -9.86
C ASP A 107 1.30 13.13 -10.88
N GLN A 108 1.43 14.37 -10.40
CA GLN A 108 1.24 15.57 -11.21
C GLN A 108 2.23 15.65 -12.38
N ALA A 109 3.46 15.14 -12.22
CA ALA A 109 4.47 15.21 -13.27
C ALA A 109 4.12 14.27 -14.44
N ARG A 110 3.55 13.10 -14.16
CA ARG A 110 3.11 12.14 -15.19
C ARG A 110 1.64 12.30 -15.59
N GLY A 111 0.87 13.11 -14.87
CA GLY A 111 -0.58 13.23 -15.05
C GLY A 111 -1.32 11.91 -14.75
N VAL A 112 -0.81 11.13 -13.80
CA VAL A 112 -1.29 9.78 -13.49
C VAL A 112 -1.92 9.73 -12.12
N PHE A 113 -3.12 9.17 -12.04
CA PHE A 113 -3.73 8.76 -10.77
C PHE A 113 -3.39 7.31 -10.47
N GLN A 114 -2.71 7.09 -9.35
CA GLN A 114 -2.22 5.79 -8.91
C GLN A 114 -3.08 5.24 -7.77
N LEU A 115 -3.34 3.94 -7.78
CA LEU A 115 -4.07 3.20 -6.74
C LEU A 115 -3.38 1.87 -6.43
N GLY A 116 -3.47 1.39 -5.19
CA GLY A 116 -2.86 0.13 -4.77
C GLY A 116 -2.64 0.01 -3.26
N GLU A 117 -1.88 -0.99 -2.80
CA GLU A 117 -1.59 -1.22 -1.39
C GLU A 117 -0.28 -0.54 -0.93
N HIS A 118 0.86 -1.23 -1.01
CA HIS A 118 2.19 -0.66 -0.73
C HIS A 118 2.92 -0.22 -2.01
N ASP A 119 2.36 -0.49 -3.19
CA ASP A 119 2.81 0.05 -4.47
C ASP A 119 1.64 0.37 -5.41
N ALA A 120 1.93 1.09 -6.50
CA ALA A 120 0.92 1.48 -7.48
C ALA A 120 0.59 0.33 -8.44
N SER A 121 -0.36 -0.52 -8.04
CA SER A 121 -0.84 -1.64 -8.88
C SER A 121 -1.75 -1.18 -10.03
N TYR A 122 -2.34 0.02 -9.93
CA TYR A 122 -3.24 0.57 -10.92
C TYR A 122 -2.86 2.01 -11.26
N GLU A 123 -2.91 2.35 -12.55
CA GLU A 123 -2.67 3.72 -13.03
C GLU A 123 -3.76 4.13 -14.02
N LEU A 124 -4.36 5.30 -13.79
CA LEU A 124 -5.38 5.90 -14.64
C LEU A 124 -4.98 7.31 -15.03
N LYS A 125 -5.22 7.70 -16.29
CA LYS A 125 -4.89 9.04 -16.80
C LYS A 125 -6.16 9.75 -17.27
N PRO A 126 -6.46 10.95 -16.74
CA PRO A 126 -7.56 11.76 -17.24
C PRO A 126 -7.46 12.01 -18.74
N GLY A 127 -8.60 11.88 -19.44
CA GLY A 127 -8.67 12.08 -20.90
C GLY A 127 -8.13 10.92 -21.73
N GLN A 128 -7.62 9.84 -21.11
CA GLN A 128 -7.15 8.65 -21.82
C GLN A 128 -8.04 7.44 -21.52
N THR A 129 -8.29 6.63 -22.54
CA THR A 129 -9.01 5.35 -22.40
C THR A 129 -8.09 4.18 -22.14
N SER A 130 -6.79 4.40 -21.91
CA SER A 130 -5.86 3.37 -21.45
C SER A 130 -5.63 3.49 -19.95
N ALA A 131 -5.82 2.41 -19.21
CA ALA A 131 -5.40 2.25 -17.83
C ALA A 131 -4.35 1.14 -17.70
N LEU A 132 -3.56 1.16 -16.64
CA LEU A 132 -2.67 0.06 -16.27
C LEU A 132 -3.23 -0.70 -15.06
N ARG A 133 -3.06 -2.02 -15.08
CA ARG A 133 -3.37 -2.96 -14.01
C ARG A 133 -2.29 -4.03 -13.92
N ASP A 134 -1.55 -4.08 -12.83
CA ASP A 134 -0.42 -5.03 -12.62
C ASP A 134 0.56 -5.05 -13.82
N ASP A 135 0.86 -3.87 -14.37
CA ASP A 135 1.68 -3.66 -15.58
C ASP A 135 1.03 -4.09 -16.93
N GLU A 136 -0.21 -4.56 -16.92
CA GLU A 136 -1.01 -4.85 -18.13
C GLU A 136 -1.85 -3.63 -18.52
N THR A 137 -1.93 -3.31 -19.82
CA THR A 137 -2.82 -2.25 -20.32
C THR A 137 -4.25 -2.76 -20.46
N VAL A 138 -5.21 -1.99 -19.96
CA VAL A 138 -6.64 -2.23 -20.08
C VAL A 138 -7.29 -1.06 -20.82
N THR A 139 -8.07 -1.36 -21.85
CA THR A 139 -8.83 -0.35 -22.60
C THR A 139 -10.17 -0.09 -21.93
N LEU A 140 -10.43 1.17 -21.62
CA LEU A 140 -11.64 1.68 -21.00
C LEU A 140 -12.62 2.14 -22.07
N LYS A 141 -13.92 2.00 -21.78
CA LYS A 141 -14.98 2.52 -22.65
C LYS A 141 -15.05 4.04 -22.59
N GLU A 142 -14.93 4.62 -21.41
CA GLU A 142 -14.88 6.06 -21.17
C GLU A 142 -13.59 6.41 -20.43
N ALA A 143 -13.06 7.61 -20.68
CA ALA A 143 -11.86 8.08 -19.99
C ALA A 143 -12.18 8.56 -18.56
N PRO A 144 -11.26 8.36 -17.59
CA PRO A 144 -11.25 9.14 -16.36
C PRO A 144 -11.22 10.63 -16.67
N VAL A 145 -11.77 11.44 -15.77
CA VAL A 145 -11.79 12.90 -15.93
C VAL A 145 -11.23 13.58 -14.69
N LEU A 146 -10.57 14.71 -14.91
CA LEU A 146 -10.23 15.64 -13.83
C LEU A 146 -11.35 16.69 -13.77
N PHE A 147 -12.15 16.64 -12.73
CA PHE A 147 -13.30 17.52 -12.54
C PHE A 147 -13.30 18.05 -11.11
N ASN A 148 -13.46 19.37 -10.93
CA ASN A 148 -13.36 20.05 -9.63
C ASN A 148 -12.07 19.69 -8.85
N SER A 149 -10.94 19.60 -9.55
CA SER A 149 -9.64 19.20 -8.99
C SER A 149 -9.60 17.80 -8.39
N GLN A 150 -10.56 16.94 -8.72
CA GLN A 150 -10.62 15.54 -8.30
C GLN A 150 -10.64 14.61 -9.51
N ILE A 151 -9.92 13.50 -9.39
CA ILE A 151 -9.97 12.43 -10.39
C ILE A 151 -11.29 11.69 -10.23
N HIS A 152 -12.01 11.54 -11.32
CA HIS A 152 -13.26 10.83 -11.42
C HIS A 152 -13.08 9.62 -12.33
N ILE A 153 -13.35 8.43 -11.79
CA ILE A 153 -13.20 7.16 -12.49
C ILE A 153 -14.57 6.75 -13.01
N PRO A 154 -14.74 6.47 -14.32
CA PRO A 154 -16.04 6.10 -14.85
C PRO A 154 -16.48 4.77 -14.24
N VAL A 155 -17.75 4.66 -13.90
CA VAL A 155 -18.31 3.47 -13.26
C VAL A 155 -18.10 2.21 -14.12
N SER A 156 -18.13 2.36 -15.45
CA SER A 156 -17.84 1.31 -16.42
C SER A 156 -16.41 0.75 -16.32
N ALA A 157 -15.45 1.53 -15.82
CA ALA A 157 -14.07 1.09 -15.63
C ALA A 157 -13.89 0.23 -14.38
N LEU A 158 -14.83 0.26 -13.40
CA LEU A 158 -14.60 -0.38 -12.11
C LEU A 158 -14.40 -1.90 -12.23
N ASN A 159 -15.32 -2.59 -12.90
CA ASN A 159 -15.20 -4.02 -13.16
C ASN A 159 -14.14 -4.36 -14.23
N LEU A 160 -13.70 -3.41 -15.06
CA LEU A 160 -12.65 -3.68 -16.05
C LEU A 160 -11.26 -3.63 -15.41
N VAL A 161 -11.02 -2.60 -14.61
CA VAL A 161 -9.72 -2.33 -14.00
C VAL A 161 -9.57 -3.13 -12.72
N PHE A 162 -10.56 -3.15 -11.83
CA PHE A 162 -10.37 -3.68 -10.48
C PHE A 162 -10.94 -5.09 -10.27
N ALA A 163 -11.49 -5.76 -11.30
CA ALA A 163 -12.09 -7.10 -11.19
C ALA A 163 -11.17 -8.20 -10.64
N LYS A 164 -9.84 -8.03 -10.69
CA LYS A 164 -8.93 -9.00 -10.06
C LYS A 164 -9.08 -9.00 -8.54
N ASP A 165 -9.40 -7.85 -7.95
CA ASP A 165 -9.44 -7.64 -6.51
C ASP A 165 -10.85 -7.38 -5.95
N LEU A 166 -11.74 -6.83 -6.77
CA LEU A 166 -13.03 -6.30 -6.36
C LEU A 166 -14.08 -6.56 -7.44
N SER A 167 -15.23 -7.08 -7.05
CA SER A 167 -16.42 -7.14 -7.88
C SER A 167 -17.32 -5.96 -7.55
N PHE A 168 -17.99 -5.41 -8.57
CA PHE A 168 -18.88 -4.28 -8.40
C PHE A 168 -20.25 -4.59 -8.97
N GLU A 169 -21.28 -4.25 -8.21
CA GLU A 169 -22.68 -4.20 -8.62
C GLU A 169 -23.12 -2.73 -8.62
N ILE A 170 -23.82 -2.28 -9.66
CA ILE A 170 -24.32 -0.91 -9.72
C ILE A 170 -25.76 -0.88 -9.24
N LYS A 171 -26.03 -0.10 -8.20
CA LYS A 171 -27.37 0.08 -7.62
C LYS A 171 -27.72 1.55 -7.59
N GLU A 172 -28.74 1.93 -8.37
CA GLU A 172 -29.22 3.30 -8.47
C GLU A 172 -28.08 4.29 -8.79
N GLN A 173 -27.66 5.10 -7.81
CA GLN A 173 -26.60 6.10 -7.91
C GLN A 173 -25.33 5.70 -7.14
N ALA A 174 -25.13 4.41 -6.87
CA ALA A 174 -23.96 3.91 -6.16
C ALA A 174 -23.34 2.67 -6.85
N ALA A 175 -22.02 2.55 -6.74
CA ALA A 175 -21.31 1.31 -6.99
C ALA A 175 -21.12 0.56 -5.66
N VAL A 176 -21.64 -0.66 -5.57
CA VAL A 176 -21.47 -1.53 -4.41
C VAL A 176 -20.35 -2.52 -4.71
N ALA A 177 -19.28 -2.45 -3.93
CA ALA A 177 -18.08 -3.26 -4.10
C ALA A 177 -18.00 -4.40 -3.08
N GLN A 178 -17.48 -5.54 -3.52
CA GLN A 178 -17.12 -6.68 -2.67
C GLN A 178 -15.72 -7.17 -3.06
N ALA A 179 -14.98 -7.73 -2.11
CA ALA A 179 -13.72 -8.40 -2.42
C ALA A 179 -13.96 -9.60 -3.34
N THR A 180 -13.12 -9.78 -4.36
CA THR A 180 -13.11 -11.04 -5.10
C THR A 180 -12.32 -12.09 -4.33
N ASP A 181 -12.85 -13.31 -4.31
CA ASP A 181 -12.11 -14.50 -3.89
C ASP A 181 -11.13 -14.91 -5.00
N TRP A 182 -10.18 -14.04 -5.35
CA TRP A 182 -9.15 -14.46 -6.28
C TRP A 182 -8.23 -15.46 -5.57
N ALA A 183 -8.21 -16.68 -6.08
CA ALA A 183 -7.21 -17.67 -5.75
C ALA A 183 -6.00 -17.41 -6.65
N VAL A 184 -4.82 -17.22 -6.07
CA VAL A 184 -3.57 -17.49 -6.80
C VAL A 184 -3.68 -18.95 -7.28
N SER A 185 -3.76 -19.16 -8.58
CA SER A 185 -3.62 -20.49 -9.16
C SER A 185 -2.13 -20.78 -9.34
N GLY A 186 -1.68 -21.90 -8.77
CA GLY A 186 -0.27 -22.31 -8.72
C GLY A 186 0.22 -22.44 -7.30
N ALA A 187 1.09 -23.44 -7.05
CA ALA A 187 1.55 -23.84 -5.73
C ALA A 187 1.92 -22.63 -4.86
N ILE A 188 1.01 -22.32 -3.94
CA ILE A 188 1.24 -21.44 -2.81
C ILE A 188 2.01 -22.35 -1.85
N ASP A 189 3.32 -22.16 -1.69
CA ASP A 189 4.09 -22.76 -0.59
C ASP A 189 3.76 -22.06 0.73
N GLY A 190 2.46 -21.88 0.94
CA GLY A 190 1.84 -21.42 2.16
C GLY A 190 0.55 -22.17 2.29
N PRO A 191 0.36 -22.88 3.41
CA PRO A 191 -0.79 -23.73 3.50
C PRO A 191 -2.05 -22.87 3.47
N LEU A 192 -3.06 -23.35 2.75
CA LEU A 192 -4.48 -23.10 3.07
C LEU A 192 -4.88 -23.81 4.38
N GLU A 193 -3.93 -24.06 5.28
CA GLU A 193 -4.22 -24.64 6.57
C GLU A 193 -4.79 -23.54 7.43
N ALA A 194 -6.09 -23.64 7.69
CA ALA A 194 -6.70 -23.02 8.84
C ALA A 194 -5.86 -23.40 10.06
N SER A 195 -5.02 -22.48 10.54
CA SER A 195 -4.47 -22.46 11.90
C SER A 195 -4.35 -23.85 12.54
N THR A 196 -3.57 -24.76 11.94
CA THR A 196 -3.39 -26.13 12.47
C THR A 196 -2.48 -26.16 13.70
N GLY A 197 -1.99 -24.99 14.14
CA GLY A 197 -1.10 -24.86 15.29
C GLY A 197 0.34 -25.29 15.02
N ALA A 198 0.69 -25.71 13.79
CA ALA A 198 2.06 -25.93 13.39
C ALA A 198 2.77 -24.59 13.10
N GLU A 199 3.95 -24.38 13.68
CA GLU A 199 4.72 -23.15 13.51
C GLU A 199 5.22 -23.02 12.05
N LEU A 200 4.78 -21.99 11.33
CA LEU A 200 5.19 -21.72 9.94
C LEU A 200 6.57 -21.07 9.87
N ASP A 201 7.64 -21.84 10.08
CA ASP A 201 8.99 -21.27 10.12
C ASP A 201 9.66 -21.18 8.74
N PHE A 202 10.35 -20.06 8.52
CA PHE A 202 11.23 -19.84 7.38
C PHE A 202 12.58 -20.51 7.60
N GLY A 203 13.20 -20.96 6.52
CA GLY A 203 14.50 -21.65 6.56
C GLY A 203 15.44 -21.15 5.46
N ASP A 204 16.70 -21.01 5.83
CA ASP A 204 17.80 -20.81 4.88
C ASP A 204 18.06 -22.13 4.12
N ASP A 205 18.25 -22.05 2.80
CA ASP A 205 18.69 -23.19 2.01
C ASP A 205 20.10 -23.60 2.48
N PRO A 206 20.29 -24.84 2.99
CA PRO A 206 21.60 -25.34 3.40
C PRO A 206 22.59 -25.46 2.23
N LYS A 207 22.13 -25.30 0.98
CA LYS A 207 22.96 -25.26 -0.23
C LYS A 207 23.07 -23.86 -0.84
N ASP A 208 22.67 -22.80 -0.14
CA ASP A 208 22.87 -21.43 -0.61
C ASP A 208 24.37 -21.17 -0.87
N PRO A 209 24.80 -20.91 -2.12
CA PRO A 209 26.20 -20.67 -2.45
C PRO A 209 26.75 -19.38 -1.81
N PHE A 210 25.87 -18.54 -1.23
CA PHE A 210 26.21 -17.29 -0.56
C PHE A 210 26.06 -17.37 0.96
N GLN A 211 26.04 -18.58 1.53
CA GLN A 211 26.14 -18.75 2.99
C GLN A 211 27.40 -18.07 3.50
N THR A 212 27.24 -17.23 4.53
CA THR A 212 28.37 -16.75 5.30
C THR A 212 28.89 -17.93 6.12
N THR A 213 29.93 -18.59 5.63
CA THR A 213 30.72 -19.53 6.41
C THR A 213 31.37 -18.74 7.56
N GLY A 214 30.82 -18.90 8.77
CA GLY A 214 31.49 -18.55 10.02
C GLY A 214 31.39 -17.09 10.46
N GLY A 215 30.74 -16.88 11.61
CA GLY A 215 30.97 -15.72 12.46
C GLY A 215 30.21 -14.46 12.04
N ALA A 216 29.70 -13.75 13.04
CA ALA A 216 29.06 -12.46 12.92
C ALA A 216 30.01 -11.39 12.35
N SER A 217 30.26 -11.40 11.04
CA SER A 217 30.60 -10.17 10.35
C SER A 217 29.27 -9.50 10.01
N ALA A 218 28.74 -8.80 11.01
CA ALA A 218 27.67 -7.85 10.80
C ALA A 218 28.07 -7.00 9.60
N MET A 219 27.23 -6.94 8.56
CA MET A 219 27.27 -5.84 7.60
C MET A 219 27.35 -4.56 8.42
N ARG A 220 28.55 -3.99 8.52
CA ARG A 220 28.81 -2.82 9.34
C ARG A 220 28.08 -1.69 8.64
N LEU A 221 26.96 -1.27 9.24
CA LEU A 221 26.16 -0.12 8.83
C LEU A 221 26.98 1.16 9.10
N GLU A 222 28.08 1.36 8.38
CA GLU A 222 28.74 2.65 8.33
C GLU A 222 28.07 3.46 7.22
N ARG A 223 27.34 4.52 7.62
CA ARG A 223 26.81 5.52 6.70
C ARG A 223 27.99 6.19 6.00
N ASP A 224 28.19 5.89 4.74
CA ASP A 224 29.10 6.63 3.87
C ASP A 224 28.34 7.79 3.21
N PRO A 225 28.67 9.07 3.47
CA PRO A 225 27.85 10.20 3.08
C PRO A 225 28.32 10.82 1.76
N LEU A 226 28.24 10.12 0.63
CA LEU A 226 28.44 10.75 -0.69
C LEU A 226 27.48 10.17 -1.74
N LEU A 227 26.33 10.82 -1.85
CA LEU A 227 25.44 10.80 -3.01
C LEU A 227 26.15 11.56 -4.14
N GLU A 228 26.50 10.91 -5.24
CA GLU A 228 26.88 11.65 -6.45
C GLU A 228 26.15 11.15 -7.70
N ALA A 229 25.76 12.14 -8.50
CA ALA A 229 24.87 12.05 -9.66
C ALA A 229 25.55 11.47 -10.92
N SER A 230 26.75 10.88 -10.80
CA SER A 230 27.54 10.37 -11.93
C SER A 230 27.06 9.01 -12.45
N ASP A 231 26.51 8.15 -11.60
CA ASP A 231 26.17 6.76 -11.95
C ASP A 231 24.91 6.61 -12.82
N ALA A 232 24.19 7.71 -13.05
CA ALA A 232 23.05 7.75 -13.97
C ALA A 232 23.47 8.07 -15.41
N VAL A 233 24.60 8.76 -15.60
CA VAL A 233 25.07 9.21 -16.93
C VAL A 233 25.89 8.11 -17.63
N GLU A 234 26.66 7.32 -16.87
CA GLU A 234 27.46 6.21 -17.42
C GLU A 234 26.57 5.12 -18.05
N ALA A 235 25.36 4.90 -17.52
CA ALA A 235 24.45 3.85 -17.96
C ALA A 235 23.74 4.14 -19.29
N MET A 236 23.80 5.38 -19.81
CA MET A 236 23.16 5.76 -21.08
C MET A 236 24.14 5.98 -22.24
N LYS A 237 25.45 6.02 -21.99
CA LYS A 237 26.48 6.23 -23.04
C LYS A 237 26.93 4.94 -23.74
N GLY A 238 26.47 3.78 -23.30
CA GLY A 238 26.90 2.48 -23.83
C GLY A 238 26.20 1.99 -25.11
N LEU A 239 25.43 2.84 -25.81
CA LEU A 239 24.63 2.44 -26.99
C LEU A 239 25.12 2.96 -28.34
N ASP A 240 26.21 3.73 -28.39
CA ASP A 240 26.77 4.23 -29.65
C ASP A 240 28.19 3.69 -29.88
N GLY A 241 28.29 2.59 -30.64
CA GLY A 241 29.61 2.06 -31.03
C GLY A 241 29.64 0.63 -31.53
N PHE A 242 28.69 0.21 -32.36
CA PHE A 242 28.81 -1.08 -33.07
C PHE A 242 29.31 -0.85 -34.50
N SER A 243 30.62 -1.00 -34.70
CA SER A 243 31.21 -1.11 -36.03
C SER A 243 32.41 -2.07 -35.97
N GLY A 244 32.28 -3.21 -36.65
CA GLY A 244 33.43 -3.97 -37.17
C GLY A 244 33.68 -5.33 -36.53
N LYS A 245 33.10 -6.35 -37.18
CA LYS A 245 33.67 -7.65 -37.59
C LYS A 245 34.50 -8.51 -36.60
N ASP A 246 34.06 -9.77 -36.56
CA ASP A 246 34.81 -10.99 -36.27
C ASP A 246 35.22 -11.21 -34.80
N ASP A 247 34.27 -11.73 -34.02
CA ASP A 247 34.38 -12.98 -33.25
C ASP A 247 33.07 -13.19 -32.46
N ILE A 248 32.44 -14.35 -32.61
CA ILE A 248 31.22 -14.71 -31.87
C ILE A 248 31.61 -14.97 -30.41
N ALA A 249 31.70 -13.90 -29.62
CA ALA A 249 31.72 -13.99 -28.18
C ALA A 249 30.33 -14.43 -27.72
N VAL A 250 30.24 -15.67 -27.24
CA VAL A 250 29.14 -16.13 -26.39
C VAL A 250 28.99 -15.08 -25.28
N PRO A 251 27.81 -14.47 -25.08
CA PRO A 251 27.64 -13.55 -23.97
C PRO A 251 27.88 -14.34 -22.70
N VAL A 252 28.99 -14.06 -22.01
CA VAL A 252 29.22 -14.50 -20.64
C VAL A 252 27.98 -14.05 -19.88
N LEU A 253 27.12 -14.99 -19.49
CA LEU A 253 26.05 -14.74 -18.54
C LEU A 253 26.75 -14.13 -17.33
N ARG A 254 26.60 -12.82 -17.15
CA ARG A 254 27.24 -12.11 -16.06
C ARG A 254 26.69 -12.73 -14.79
N GLN A 255 27.48 -13.61 -14.15
CA GLN A 255 27.10 -14.22 -12.89
C GLN A 255 26.79 -13.08 -11.94
N VAL A 256 25.55 -13.01 -11.48
CA VAL A 256 25.09 -11.91 -10.65
C VAL A 256 25.83 -12.02 -9.32
N ASP A 257 26.69 -11.04 -9.03
CA ASP A 257 27.33 -10.95 -7.72
C ASP A 257 26.26 -10.59 -6.68
N MET A 258 25.74 -11.63 -6.03
CA MET A 258 24.68 -11.50 -5.05
C MET A 258 25.13 -10.73 -3.81
N ASN A 259 26.40 -10.85 -3.42
CA ASN A 259 26.95 -10.10 -2.30
C ASN A 259 27.00 -8.60 -2.63
N ALA A 260 27.39 -8.23 -3.85
CA ALA A 260 27.34 -6.86 -4.32
C ALA A 260 25.89 -6.33 -4.40
N LEU A 261 24.94 -7.15 -4.87
CA LEU A 261 23.51 -6.80 -4.88
C LEU A 261 23.01 -6.49 -3.46
N LEU A 262 23.26 -7.38 -2.50
CA LEU A 262 22.83 -7.19 -1.12
C LEU A 262 23.54 -6.04 -0.42
N THR A 263 24.83 -5.82 -0.70
CA THR A 263 25.56 -4.65 -0.21
C THR A 263 24.97 -3.36 -0.75
N ARG A 264 24.57 -3.33 -2.03
CA ARG A 264 23.84 -2.18 -2.58
C ARG A 264 22.49 -1.99 -1.89
N ALA A 265 21.74 -3.07 -1.69
CA ALA A 265 20.44 -3.03 -1.02
C ALA A 265 20.56 -2.35 0.36
N THR A 266 21.52 -2.77 1.19
CA THR A 266 21.66 -2.24 2.55
C THR A 266 22.12 -0.79 2.64
N ARG A 267 22.77 -0.24 1.60
CA ARG A 267 23.12 1.20 1.55
C ARG A 267 21.90 2.12 1.57
N TYR A 268 20.74 1.64 1.13
CA TYR A 268 19.53 2.45 1.05
C TYR A 268 18.69 2.40 2.33
N VAL A 269 19.11 1.70 3.38
CA VAL A 269 18.39 1.69 4.67
C VAL A 269 18.17 3.11 5.18
N GLY A 270 16.92 3.44 5.46
CA GLY A 270 16.48 4.77 5.87
C GLY A 270 16.07 5.72 4.74
N VAL A 271 16.18 5.33 3.47
CA VAL A 271 15.53 6.08 2.38
C VAL A 271 14.01 6.00 2.58
N ASN A 272 13.36 7.17 2.56
CA ASN A 272 11.95 7.31 2.88
C ASN A 272 11.05 6.56 1.89
N TYR A 273 9.97 6.02 2.43
CA TYR A 273 8.94 5.37 1.65
C TYR A 273 8.08 6.43 0.93
N SER A 274 7.64 6.11 -0.29
CA SER A 274 6.64 6.90 -1.01
C SER A 274 5.81 5.97 -1.88
N PHE A 275 4.52 5.85 -1.57
CA PHE A 275 3.60 5.06 -2.38
C PHE A 275 3.62 5.51 -3.85
N GLY A 276 3.74 4.56 -4.77
CA GLY A 276 3.75 4.85 -6.20
C GLY A 276 4.96 5.66 -6.66
N ALA A 277 6.08 5.61 -5.92
CA ALA A 277 7.29 6.38 -6.21
C ALA A 277 7.65 6.34 -7.69
N ALA A 278 7.97 7.51 -8.24
CA ALA A 278 8.70 7.62 -9.50
C ALA A 278 10.12 7.03 -9.34
N PRO A 279 10.85 6.74 -10.43
CA PRO A 279 12.20 6.21 -10.36
C PRO A 279 13.07 6.97 -9.35
N TYR A 280 13.95 6.26 -8.63
CA TYR A 280 14.74 6.82 -7.54
C TYR A 280 15.54 8.07 -7.95
N SER A 281 16.06 8.10 -9.19
CA SER A 281 16.76 9.25 -9.77
C SER A 281 15.93 10.53 -9.82
N THR A 282 14.61 10.41 -9.80
CA THR A 282 13.67 11.53 -9.85
C THR A 282 13.08 11.82 -8.47
N SER A 283 12.68 10.79 -7.73
CA SER A 283 11.94 10.96 -6.48
C SER A 283 12.82 11.00 -5.22
N GLY A 284 14.02 10.40 -5.28
CA GLY A 284 14.86 10.13 -4.12
C GLY A 284 14.21 9.20 -3.08
N LYS A 285 13.11 8.51 -3.43
CA LYS A 285 12.27 7.71 -2.54
C LYS A 285 11.91 6.38 -3.20
N PHE A 286 11.35 5.46 -2.41
CA PHE A 286 10.93 4.15 -2.89
C PHE A 286 9.55 3.73 -2.36
N ASP A 287 8.76 3.08 -3.18
CA ASP A 287 7.80 2.08 -2.70
C ASP A 287 8.45 0.68 -2.65
N CYS A 288 7.71 -0.35 -2.24
CA CYS A 288 8.29 -1.68 -2.07
C CYS A 288 8.85 -2.27 -3.37
N SER A 289 8.14 -2.12 -4.50
CA SER A 289 8.49 -2.73 -5.79
C SER A 289 9.47 -1.90 -6.62
N THR A 290 9.45 -0.56 -6.50
CA THR A 290 10.51 0.29 -7.10
C THR A 290 11.85 0.10 -6.41
N TYR A 291 11.85 -0.19 -5.10
CA TYR A 291 13.07 -0.51 -4.37
C TYR A 291 13.72 -1.79 -4.91
N THR A 292 12.96 -2.89 -5.01
CA THR A 292 13.47 -4.14 -5.57
C THR A 292 13.89 -3.96 -7.02
N GLN A 293 13.07 -3.30 -7.84
CA GLN A 293 13.41 -3.00 -9.23
C GLN A 293 14.74 -2.26 -9.36
N TYR A 294 14.96 -1.24 -8.53
CA TYR A 294 16.19 -0.45 -8.57
C TYR A 294 17.43 -1.28 -8.18
N VAL A 295 17.36 -2.03 -7.07
CA VAL A 295 18.48 -2.86 -6.58
C VAL A 295 18.87 -3.94 -7.59
N PHE A 296 17.87 -4.60 -8.19
CA PHE A 296 18.09 -5.64 -9.19
C PHE A 296 18.57 -5.08 -10.54
N ALA A 297 18.05 -3.94 -10.98
CA ALA A 297 18.48 -3.29 -12.21
C ALA A 297 19.97 -2.91 -12.16
N LYS A 298 20.47 -2.45 -11.01
CA LYS A 298 21.92 -2.20 -10.79
C LYS A 298 22.79 -3.46 -10.83
N SER A 299 22.16 -4.63 -10.86
CA SER A 299 22.80 -5.95 -11.01
C SER A 299 22.52 -6.58 -12.37
N GLY A 300 21.91 -5.85 -13.30
CA GLY A 300 21.57 -6.33 -14.65
C GLY A 300 20.28 -7.14 -14.74
N ILE A 301 19.47 -7.20 -13.69
CA ILE A 301 18.19 -7.92 -13.67
C ILE A 301 17.03 -6.93 -13.75
N THR A 302 16.24 -7.02 -14.81
CA THR A 302 15.05 -6.19 -14.99
C THR A 302 13.83 -6.82 -14.31
N LEU A 303 13.32 -6.15 -13.29
CA LEU A 303 12.07 -6.51 -12.64
C LEU A 303 10.91 -5.63 -13.13
N ASN A 304 9.72 -6.20 -13.15
CA ASN A 304 8.47 -5.48 -13.44
C ASN A 304 8.18 -4.43 -12.36
N ARG A 305 7.31 -3.46 -12.67
CA ARG A 305 7.08 -2.28 -11.83
C ARG A 305 6.29 -2.62 -10.57
N THR A 306 5.38 -3.57 -10.62
CA THR A 306 4.52 -3.93 -9.47
C THR A 306 4.99 -5.21 -8.76
N ALA A 307 4.77 -5.28 -7.45
CA ALA A 307 5.04 -6.47 -6.64
C ALA A 307 4.27 -7.69 -7.18
N ARG A 308 3.04 -7.48 -7.66
CA ARG A 308 2.21 -8.52 -8.29
C ARG A 308 2.81 -9.06 -9.57
N ALA A 309 3.37 -8.20 -10.41
CA ALA A 309 4.05 -8.62 -11.63
C ALA A 309 5.42 -9.25 -11.33
N GLN A 310 6.15 -8.76 -10.33
CA GLN A 310 7.39 -9.37 -9.85
C GLN A 310 7.18 -10.78 -9.30
N ALA A 311 6.05 -11.04 -8.61
CA ALA A 311 5.69 -12.36 -8.12
C ALA A 311 5.48 -13.40 -9.23
N LYS A 312 5.34 -12.96 -10.49
CA LYS A 312 5.24 -13.83 -11.68
C LYS A 312 6.60 -14.06 -12.35
N GLN A 313 7.68 -13.42 -11.90
CA GLN A 313 9.02 -13.53 -12.48
C GLN A 313 9.90 -14.51 -11.69
N GLY A 314 10.70 -15.30 -12.40
CA GLY A 314 11.62 -16.26 -11.80
C GLY A 314 10.98 -17.58 -11.39
N THR A 315 11.72 -18.38 -10.61
CA THR A 315 11.28 -19.69 -10.13
C THR A 315 10.72 -19.60 -8.71
N THR A 316 9.65 -20.34 -8.42
CA THR A 316 9.10 -20.44 -7.05
C THR A 316 10.10 -21.13 -6.13
N VAL A 317 10.23 -20.61 -4.91
CA VAL A 317 11.10 -21.15 -3.86
C VAL A 317 10.28 -21.51 -2.64
N ASP A 318 10.53 -22.69 -2.07
CA ASP A 318 9.94 -23.11 -0.81
C ASP A 318 10.44 -22.20 0.34
N ARG A 319 9.54 -21.79 1.24
CA ARG A 319 9.86 -20.89 2.36
C ARG A 319 10.95 -21.45 3.32
N LYS A 320 11.24 -22.75 3.27
CA LYS A 320 12.29 -23.45 4.03
C LYS A 320 13.60 -23.60 3.24
N GLN A 321 13.66 -23.09 2.01
CA GLN A 321 14.81 -23.15 1.11
C GLN A 321 15.15 -21.77 0.54
N LEU A 322 15.00 -20.73 1.36
CA LEU A 322 15.29 -19.36 0.96
C LEU A 322 16.80 -19.15 0.81
N ARG A 323 17.19 -18.47 -0.26
CA ARG A 323 18.55 -18.00 -0.52
C ARG A 323 18.61 -16.49 -0.49
N LYS A 324 19.76 -15.97 -0.11
CA LYS A 324 20.07 -14.54 -0.25
C LYS A 324 19.71 -14.04 -1.65
N GLY A 325 18.95 -12.95 -1.70
CA GLY A 325 18.45 -12.37 -2.95
C GLY A 325 17.10 -12.89 -3.43
N ASP A 326 16.52 -13.91 -2.79
CA ASP A 326 15.14 -14.29 -3.13
C ASP A 326 14.17 -13.15 -2.81
N LEU A 327 13.20 -12.92 -3.69
CA LEU A 327 12.11 -11.98 -3.48
C LEU A 327 11.01 -12.65 -2.66
N LEU A 328 10.58 -12.03 -1.58
CA LEU A 328 9.52 -12.52 -0.70
C LEU A 328 8.27 -11.67 -0.90
N PHE A 329 7.12 -12.31 -1.13
CA PHE A 329 5.85 -11.67 -1.43
C PHE A 329 4.80 -11.92 -0.36
N PHE A 330 4.07 -10.87 0.00
CA PHE A 330 3.12 -10.88 1.10
C PHE A 330 1.82 -10.17 0.71
N TYR A 331 0.71 -10.56 1.34
CA TYR A 331 -0.50 -9.74 1.33
C TYR A 331 -0.45 -8.68 2.42
N VAL A 332 -1.29 -7.64 2.29
CA VAL A 332 -1.42 -6.58 3.31
C VAL A 332 -2.74 -6.75 4.06
N PRO A 333 -2.74 -7.13 5.36
CA PRO A 333 -3.95 -7.28 6.15
C PRO A 333 -4.77 -6.00 6.26
N GLY A 334 -6.07 -6.14 6.51
CA GLY A 334 -6.96 -5.00 6.78
C GLY A 334 -7.31 -4.15 5.55
N LYS A 335 -7.01 -4.65 4.35
CA LYS A 335 -7.24 -3.96 3.06
C LYS A 335 -8.48 -4.45 2.32
N PHE A 336 -9.61 -4.66 3.02
CA PHE A 336 -10.94 -5.05 2.50
C PHE A 336 -10.97 -5.96 1.23
N ARG A 337 -9.97 -6.85 1.10
CA ARG A 337 -9.67 -7.73 -0.05
C ARG A 337 -9.34 -9.14 0.43
N SER A 338 -9.17 -10.03 -0.55
CA SER A 338 -8.58 -11.35 -0.37
C SER A 338 -7.22 -11.28 0.34
N GLN A 339 -7.02 -12.15 1.33
CA GLN A 339 -5.73 -12.41 1.98
C GLN A 339 -4.78 -13.24 1.07
N LYS A 340 -5.04 -13.25 -0.23
CA LYS A 340 -4.25 -13.94 -1.25
C LYS A 340 -3.66 -12.96 -2.27
N THR A 341 -3.97 -11.66 -2.14
CA THR A 341 -3.40 -10.64 -3.02
C THR A 341 -1.97 -10.25 -2.66
N VAL A 342 -1.01 -10.38 -3.58
CA VAL A 342 0.32 -9.78 -3.39
C VAL A 342 0.15 -8.26 -3.29
N GLY A 343 0.52 -7.71 -2.14
CA GLY A 343 0.49 -6.27 -1.87
C GLY A 343 1.81 -5.72 -1.34
N HIS A 344 2.81 -6.58 -1.12
CA HIS A 344 4.13 -6.18 -0.63
C HIS A 344 5.24 -7.13 -1.11
N VAL A 345 6.46 -6.60 -1.29
CA VAL A 345 7.66 -7.37 -1.67
C VAL A 345 8.87 -6.95 -0.83
N GLY A 346 9.77 -7.90 -0.54
CA GLY A 346 11.07 -7.67 0.09
C GLY A 346 12.16 -8.58 -0.50
N ILE A 347 13.42 -8.29 -0.18
CA ILE A 347 14.58 -9.08 -0.61
C ILE A 347 15.12 -9.85 0.61
N TYR A 348 15.27 -11.16 0.49
CA TYR A 348 15.81 -11.99 1.56
C TYR A 348 17.31 -11.77 1.75
N LEU A 349 17.74 -11.57 3.00
CA LEU A 349 19.13 -11.31 3.39
C LEU A 349 19.83 -12.55 3.97
N GLY A 350 19.14 -13.68 4.09
CA GLY A 350 19.57 -14.80 4.92
C GLY A 350 19.28 -14.57 6.40
N ASN A 351 19.46 -15.61 7.22
CA ASN A 351 19.28 -15.54 8.68
C ASN A 351 17.91 -15.00 9.08
N GLN A 352 16.85 -15.42 8.37
CA GLN A 352 15.46 -15.03 8.61
C GLN A 352 15.24 -13.50 8.59
N ARG A 353 16.03 -12.77 7.80
CA ARG A 353 15.89 -11.32 7.62
C ARG A 353 15.54 -10.98 6.19
N MET A 354 14.75 -9.95 6.02
CA MET A 354 14.54 -9.31 4.71
C MET A 354 14.78 -7.81 4.80
N ILE A 355 15.15 -7.21 3.66
CA ILE A 355 15.17 -5.77 3.45
C ILE A 355 14.05 -5.36 2.50
N HIS A 356 13.32 -4.32 2.84
CA HIS A 356 12.15 -3.86 2.08
C HIS A 356 11.88 -2.38 2.34
N SER A 357 11.21 -1.70 1.40
CA SER A 357 10.66 -0.35 1.63
C SER A 357 9.20 -0.46 2.04
N ALA A 358 8.83 0.09 3.21
CA ALA A 358 7.45 0.04 3.71
C ALA A 358 7.13 1.24 4.61
N PRO A 359 5.86 1.64 4.71
CA PRO A 359 5.43 2.78 5.54
C PRO A 359 5.62 2.53 7.05
N GLU A 360 5.57 1.27 7.49
CA GLU A 360 5.70 0.88 8.89
C GLU A 360 6.76 -0.21 9.01
N PRO A 361 7.47 -0.32 10.15
CA PRO A 361 7.47 0.61 11.30
C PRO A 361 8.33 1.87 11.15
N LYS A 362 9.14 2.01 10.08
CA LYS A 362 10.16 3.08 9.98
C LYS A 362 9.94 4.07 8.82
N ASP A 363 8.83 3.97 8.09
CA ASP A 363 8.52 4.78 6.90
C ASP A 363 9.65 4.87 5.87
N GLY A 364 10.15 3.72 5.43
CA GLY A 364 11.26 3.65 4.49
C GLY A 364 11.85 2.26 4.32
N VAL A 365 13.03 2.24 3.70
CA VAL A 365 13.84 1.04 3.54
C VAL A 365 14.33 0.58 4.92
N GLN A 366 14.02 -0.65 5.26
CA GLN A 366 14.26 -1.21 6.59
C GLN A 366 14.49 -2.72 6.52
N ILE A 367 15.11 -3.23 7.57
CA ILE A 367 15.38 -4.67 7.75
C ILE A 367 14.47 -5.19 8.85
N THR A 368 13.78 -6.29 8.57
CA THR A 368 12.87 -6.95 9.52
C THR A 368 13.11 -8.45 9.59
N HIS A 369 12.78 -9.05 10.73
CA HIS A 369 12.81 -10.50 10.90
C HIS A 369 11.52 -11.13 10.35
N ILE A 370 11.64 -12.13 9.47
CA ILE A 370 10.47 -12.72 8.79
C ILE A 370 9.75 -13.78 9.63
N ASN A 371 10.37 -14.33 10.69
CA ASN A 371 9.65 -15.22 11.62
C ASN A 371 8.75 -14.46 12.61
N ASN A 372 8.59 -13.14 12.49
CA ASN A 372 7.61 -12.45 13.31
C ASN A 372 6.19 -12.80 12.82
N ALA A 373 5.23 -12.85 13.75
CA ALA A 373 3.86 -13.33 13.48
C ALA A 373 3.21 -12.70 12.24
N TYR A 374 3.39 -11.39 12.05
CA TYR A 374 2.88 -10.67 10.88
C TYR A 374 3.39 -11.25 9.55
N TRP A 375 4.69 -11.45 9.40
CA TRP A 375 5.29 -11.93 8.15
C TRP A 375 5.01 -13.42 7.92
N LYS A 376 4.98 -14.24 8.98
CA LYS A 376 4.53 -15.64 8.91
C LYS A 376 3.10 -15.74 8.40
N GLN A 377 2.20 -14.91 8.94
CA GLN A 377 0.78 -14.89 8.58
C GLN A 377 0.54 -14.36 7.16
N THR A 378 1.36 -13.41 6.70
CA THR A 378 1.11 -12.67 5.44
C THR A 378 1.81 -13.23 4.22
N PHE A 379 2.72 -14.19 4.39
CA PHE A 379 3.52 -14.72 3.29
C PHE A 379 2.69 -15.47 2.27
N LEU A 380 2.95 -15.18 0.99
CA LEU A 380 2.29 -15.81 -0.15
C LEU A 380 3.25 -16.68 -0.95
N ALA A 381 4.43 -16.16 -1.29
CA ALA A 381 5.39 -16.84 -2.15
C ALA A 381 6.81 -16.27 -2.01
N ALA A 382 7.80 -17.06 -2.41
CA ALA A 382 9.15 -16.59 -2.69
C ALA A 382 9.52 -16.87 -4.14
N LYS A 383 10.32 -15.97 -4.74
CA LYS A 383 10.80 -16.09 -6.12
C LYS A 383 12.30 -15.87 -6.23
N ARG A 384 12.96 -16.71 -7.03
CA ARG A 384 14.37 -16.56 -7.39
C ARG A 384 14.49 -16.13 -8.85
N VAL A 385 15.09 -14.96 -9.07
CA VAL A 385 15.19 -14.31 -10.39
C VAL A 385 16.62 -14.28 -10.93
N SER A 386 17.57 -14.90 -10.24
CA SER A 386 18.97 -15.03 -10.62
C SER A 386 19.43 -16.47 -10.39
N SER A 387 20.24 -17.00 -11.32
CA SER A 387 20.84 -18.33 -11.25
C SER A 387 22.29 -18.29 -10.80
#